data_AF-A0A0P7L5T5-F1
#
_entry.id   AF-A0A0P7L5T5-F1
#
_cell.length_a   1.000
_cell.length_b   1.000
_cell.length_c   1.000
_cell.angle_alpha   90.00
_cell.angle_beta   90.00
_cell.angle_gamma   90.00
#
_symmetry.space_group_name_H-M   'P 1'
#
loop_
_entity.id
_entity.type
_entity.pdbx_description
1 polymer ?
#
loop_
_entity_poly.entity_id
_entity_poly.type
_entity_poly.pdbx_seq_one_letter_code
_entity_poly.pdbx_strand_id
1 'polypeptide(L)'
;MRLWHVDLIAFLPKGQLLSQWRELNSIFAKEDKHILINYIYEYPKDDLFIYTEKVIGEMKKRGYQIRAYEKMNKYFEDLGPVQGRSPFKHHHNGEYLDICFYNLKEKFIRGQKDYEEDLYHQLCKFVNSNH
;
A
#
# COMPACT_ATOMS: atom_id res chain seq x y z
N MET A 1 -0.77 -7.27 9.55
CA MET A 1 -0.72 -5.86 9.14
C MET A 1 0.60 -5.61 8.44
N ARG A 2 0.58 -5.10 7.22
CA ARG A 2 1.72 -4.74 6.37
C ARG A 2 1.27 -3.66 5.38
N LEU A 3 2.08 -2.62 5.21
CA LEU A 3 1.95 -1.77 4.02
C LEU A 3 2.63 -2.46 2.83
N TRP A 4 1.90 -2.74 1.76
CA TRP A 4 2.49 -3.21 0.51
C TRP A 4 3.47 -2.17 -0.03
N HIS A 5 4.56 -2.60 -0.68
CA HIS A 5 5.47 -1.70 -1.37
C HIS A 5 4.69 -0.77 -2.31
N VAL A 6 5.01 0.53 -2.30
CA VAL A 6 4.22 1.56 -3.00
C VAL A 6 4.07 1.27 -4.50
N ASP A 7 5.12 0.77 -5.13
CA ASP A 7 5.10 0.44 -6.57
C ASP A 7 4.25 -0.80 -6.90
N LEU A 8 3.91 -1.61 -5.90
CA LEU A 8 3.11 -2.81 -6.09
C LEU A 8 1.60 -2.57 -5.94
N ILE A 9 1.18 -1.37 -5.49
CA ILE A 9 -0.23 -1.02 -5.25
C ILE A 9 -1.10 -1.30 -6.48
N ALA A 10 -0.60 -0.96 -7.68
CA ALA A 10 -1.30 -1.15 -8.95
C ALA A 10 -1.52 -2.63 -9.33
N PHE A 11 -0.79 -3.55 -8.71
CA PHE A 11 -0.86 -4.99 -8.99
C PHE A 11 -1.52 -5.80 -7.87
N LEU A 12 -1.95 -5.15 -6.78
CA LEU A 12 -2.63 -5.85 -5.70
C LEU A 12 -3.96 -6.43 -6.20
N PRO A 13 -4.30 -7.68 -5.88
CA PRO A 13 -5.66 -8.18 -6.07
C PRO A 13 -6.64 -7.41 -5.17
N LYS A 14 -7.93 -7.41 -5.53
CA LYS A 14 -8.97 -6.57 -4.91
C LYS A 14 -8.98 -6.66 -3.38
N GLY A 15 -8.94 -7.87 -2.85
CA GLY A 15 -8.96 -8.18 -1.43
C GLY A 15 -7.73 -7.64 -0.71
N GLN A 16 -6.55 -7.65 -1.34
CA GLN A 16 -5.34 -7.07 -0.75
C GLN A 16 -5.41 -5.54 -0.74
N LEU A 17 -5.90 -4.92 -1.83
CA LEU A 17 -6.08 -3.46 -1.88
C LEU A 17 -7.12 -2.98 -0.85
N LEU A 18 -8.26 -3.67 -0.73
CA LEU A 18 -9.25 -3.37 0.29
C LEU A 18 -8.72 -3.60 1.71
N SER A 19 -7.88 -4.62 1.91
CA SER A 19 -7.22 -4.85 3.20
C SER A 19 -6.24 -3.74 3.53
N GLN A 20 -5.48 -3.25 2.55
CA GLN A 20 -4.56 -2.13 2.71
C GLN A 20 -5.28 -0.88 3.23
N TRP A 21 -6.47 -0.56 2.68
CA TRP A 21 -7.28 0.54 3.18
C TRP A 21 -7.77 0.35 4.63
N ARG A 22 -8.13 -0.89 5.01
CA ARG A 22 -8.52 -1.20 6.39
C ARG A 22 -7.36 -1.04 7.36
N GLU A 23 -6.16 -1.46 6.97
CA GLU A 23 -4.95 -1.30 7.78
C GLU A 23 -4.60 0.18 7.96
N LEU A 24 -4.65 0.98 6.89
CA LEU A 24 -4.50 2.44 6.98
C LEU A 24 -5.51 3.08 7.93
N ASN A 25 -6.79 2.70 7.84
CA ASN A 25 -7.81 3.17 8.77
C ASN A 25 -7.55 2.78 10.24
N SER A 26 -6.87 1.66 10.47
CA SER A 26 -6.48 1.25 11.82
C SER A 26 -5.35 2.14 12.33
N ILE A 27 -4.35 2.41 11.50
CA ILE A 27 -3.25 3.35 11.79
C ILE A 27 -3.82 4.74 12.14
N PHE A 28 -4.72 5.28 11.32
CA PHE A 28 -5.30 6.61 11.55
C PHE A 28 -6.10 6.71 12.85
N ALA A 29 -6.74 5.62 13.27
CA ALA A 29 -7.62 5.62 14.44
C ALA A 29 -6.89 5.28 15.74
N LYS A 30 -5.86 4.44 15.68
CA LYS A 30 -5.26 3.81 16.86
C LYS A 30 -3.74 3.96 16.94
N GLU A 31 -3.11 4.39 15.84
CA GLU A 31 -1.65 4.35 15.71
C GLU A 31 -1.09 2.97 16.07
N ASP A 32 -1.74 1.92 15.55
CA ASP A 32 -1.39 0.54 15.85
C ASP A 32 0.11 0.30 15.61
N LYS A 33 0.75 -0.35 16.59
CA LYS A 33 2.16 -0.72 16.52
C LYS A 33 2.28 -2.21 16.21
N HIS A 34 2.89 -2.52 15.07
CA HIS A 34 3.16 -3.89 14.63
C HIS A 34 4.49 -3.91 13.90
N ILE A 35 5.31 -4.93 14.15
CA ILE A 35 6.70 -5.02 13.69
C ILE A 35 6.87 -4.72 12.18
N LEU A 36 5.93 -5.17 11.35
CA LEU A 36 5.95 -4.96 9.89
C LEU A 36 5.56 -3.55 9.43
N ILE A 37 5.08 -2.67 10.29
CA ILE A 37 4.68 -1.30 9.93
C ILE A 37 5.26 -0.23 10.86
N ASN A 38 5.92 -0.58 11.98
CA ASN A 38 6.42 0.40 12.95
C ASN A 38 7.34 1.44 12.30
N TYR A 39 8.04 1.07 11.23
CA TYR A 39 8.89 1.99 10.47
C TYR A 39 8.17 3.25 10.03
N ILE A 40 6.84 3.22 9.80
CA ILE A 40 6.11 4.41 9.31
C ILE A 40 6.21 5.59 10.28
N TYR A 41 6.37 5.32 11.58
CA TYR A 41 6.50 6.33 12.61
C TYR A 41 7.91 6.92 12.71
N GLU A 42 8.88 6.34 11.99
CA GLU A 42 10.24 6.87 11.85
C GLU A 42 10.34 7.87 10.69
N TYR A 43 9.29 7.99 9.87
CA TYR A 43 9.21 8.92 8.76
C TYR A 43 8.31 10.12 9.08
N PRO A 44 8.50 11.26 8.38
CA PRO A 44 7.53 12.34 8.40
C PRO A 44 6.14 11.85 8.00
N LYS A 45 5.10 12.43 8.62
CA LYS A 45 3.70 12.08 8.40
C LYS A 45 3.27 12.19 6.92
N ASP A 46 3.90 13.09 6.18
CA ASP A 46 3.80 13.27 4.74
C ASP A 46 4.00 11.97 3.95
N ASP A 47 4.91 11.08 4.36
CA ASP A 47 5.17 9.82 3.68
C ASP A 47 3.94 8.90 3.73
N LEU A 48 3.32 8.79 4.91
CA LEU A 48 2.09 8.03 5.08
C LEU A 48 0.93 8.67 4.31
N PHE A 49 0.87 10.00 4.25
CA PHE A 49 -0.13 10.72 3.44
C PHE A 49 0.02 10.41 1.95
N ILE A 50 1.22 10.54 1.39
CA ILE A 50 1.50 10.23 -0.02
C ILE A 50 1.17 8.77 -0.34
N TYR A 51 1.58 7.84 0.54
CA TYR A 51 1.25 6.43 0.40
C TYR A 51 -0.27 6.20 0.39
N THR A 52 -0.99 6.86 1.31
CA THR A 52 -2.45 6.78 1.39
C THR A 52 -3.12 7.29 0.11
N GLU A 53 -2.64 8.39 -0.45
CA GLU A 53 -3.12 8.93 -1.73
C GLU A 53 -2.89 7.96 -2.89
N LYS A 54 -1.78 7.21 -2.90
CA LYS A 54 -1.55 6.16 -3.92
C LYS A 54 -2.58 5.02 -3.82
N VAL A 55 -2.89 4.57 -2.59
CA VAL A 55 -3.92 3.54 -2.35
C VAL A 55 -5.29 4.04 -2.78
N ILE A 56 -5.68 5.25 -2.37
CA ILE A 56 -6.95 5.89 -2.74
C ILE A 56 -7.04 6.08 -4.26
N GLY A 57 -5.96 6.54 -4.89
CA GLY A 57 -5.88 6.73 -6.33
C GLY A 57 -6.15 5.44 -7.09
N GLU A 58 -5.52 4.33 -6.68
CA GLU A 58 -5.74 3.03 -7.31
C GLU A 58 -7.17 2.50 -7.05
N MET A 59 -7.70 2.67 -5.84
CA MET A 59 -9.08 2.31 -5.54
C MET A 59 -10.08 3.08 -6.41
N LYS A 60 -9.89 4.40 -6.56
CA LYS A 60 -10.73 5.25 -7.43
C LYS A 60 -10.61 4.84 -8.90
N LYS A 61 -9.39 4.58 -9.39
CA LYS A 61 -9.11 4.10 -10.75
C LYS A 61 -9.88 2.81 -11.06
N ARG A 62 -10.02 1.91 -10.09
CA ARG A 62 -10.77 0.64 -10.21
C ARG A 62 -12.27 0.77 -9.90
N GLY A 63 -12.78 1.99 -9.69
CA GLY A 63 -14.19 2.25 -9.41
C GLY A 63 -14.67 1.81 -8.02
N TYR A 64 -13.75 1.62 -7.06
CA TYR A 64 -14.13 1.20 -5.71
C TYR A 64 -14.68 2.37 -4.90
N GLN A 65 -15.80 2.12 -4.23
CA GLN A 65 -16.41 3.08 -3.30
C GLN A 65 -15.62 3.08 -1.99
N ILE A 66 -14.85 4.15 -1.77
CA ILE A 66 -14.11 4.36 -0.54
C ILE A 66 -15.04 4.97 0.50
N ARG A 67 -15.09 4.35 1.68
CA ARG A 67 -15.82 4.85 2.86
C ARG A 67 -14.81 5.19 3.95
N ALA A 68 -15.26 5.97 4.94
CA ALA A 68 -14.51 6.32 6.15
C ALA A 68 -13.27 7.20 5.95
N TYR A 69 -13.42 8.31 5.20
CA TYR A 69 -12.38 9.34 5.11
C TYR A 69 -12.18 10.13 6.42
N GLU A 70 -13.17 10.12 7.33
CA GLU A 70 -13.15 10.92 8.56
C GLU A 70 -11.89 10.69 9.41
N LYS A 71 -11.48 9.42 9.56
CA LYS A 71 -10.28 9.06 10.32
C LYS A 71 -9.01 9.58 9.66
N MET A 72 -8.92 9.44 8.33
CA MET A 72 -7.80 9.96 7.54
C MET A 72 -7.72 11.48 7.66
N ASN A 73 -8.84 12.17 7.43
CA ASN A 73 -8.91 13.63 7.48
C ASN A 73 -8.49 14.16 8.85
N LYS A 74 -9.00 13.55 9.93
CA LYS A 74 -8.58 13.90 11.29
C LYS A 74 -7.10 13.60 11.53
N TYR A 75 -6.63 12.44 11.10
CA TYR A 75 -5.23 12.08 11.28
C TYR A 75 -4.31 13.08 10.59
N PHE A 76 -4.64 13.60 9.42
CA PHE A 76 -3.80 14.56 8.68
C PHE A 76 -4.23 16.02 8.80
N GLU A 77 -5.05 16.39 9.79
CA GLU A 77 -5.64 17.73 9.88
C GLU A 77 -4.61 18.87 10.01
N ASP A 78 -3.52 18.61 10.73
CA ASP A 78 -2.42 19.55 10.93
C ASP A 78 -1.32 19.47 9.84
N LEU A 79 -1.53 18.67 8.79
CA LEU A 79 -0.53 18.47 7.76
C LEU A 79 -0.47 19.69 6.83
N GLY A 80 0.71 20.29 6.73
CA GLY A 80 0.97 21.38 5.78
C GLY A 80 1.01 20.91 4.31
N PRO A 81 1.37 21.81 3.38
CA PRO A 81 1.52 21.46 1.97
C PRO A 81 2.52 20.33 1.76
N VAL A 82 2.07 19.20 1.21
CA VAL A 82 2.89 18.02 0.95
C VAL A 82 3.47 18.09 -0.47
N GLN A 83 4.80 17.98 -0.58
CA GLN A 83 5.47 17.88 -1.88
C GLN A 83 5.48 16.44 -2.39
N GLY A 84 5.33 16.27 -3.71
CA GLY A 84 5.37 14.96 -4.34
C GLY A 84 6.77 14.33 -4.26
N ARG A 85 6.89 13.22 -3.53
CA ARG A 85 8.10 12.38 -3.45
C ARG A 85 7.73 10.91 -3.28
N SER A 86 8.71 10.02 -3.36
CA SER A 86 8.50 8.61 -3.02
C SER A 86 8.38 8.47 -1.50
N PRO A 87 7.27 7.89 -0.98
CA PRO A 87 7.13 7.67 0.45
C PRO A 87 8.06 6.56 0.92
N PHE A 88 8.50 6.63 2.17
CA PHE A 88 9.26 5.61 2.86
C PHE A 88 10.55 5.22 2.15
N LYS A 89 11.25 6.18 1.50
CA LYS A 89 12.36 5.96 0.55
C LYS A 89 13.41 4.90 0.96
N HIS A 90 13.73 4.77 2.25
CA HIS A 90 14.73 3.80 2.71
C HIS A 90 14.15 2.41 3.01
N HIS A 91 12.86 2.34 3.29
CA HIS A 91 12.14 1.12 3.65
C HIS A 91 11.39 0.51 2.45
N HIS A 92 10.86 1.33 1.53
CA HIS A 92 10.31 0.91 0.25
C HIS A 92 11.45 0.88 -0.79
N ASN A 93 12.42 0.02 -0.49
CA ASN A 93 13.59 -0.24 -1.32
C ASN A 93 13.41 -1.56 -2.11
N GLY A 94 14.41 -1.91 -2.93
CA GLY A 94 14.35 -3.14 -3.75
C GLY A 94 14.16 -4.43 -2.95
N GLU A 95 14.79 -4.55 -1.78
CA GLU A 95 14.63 -5.73 -0.92
C GLU A 95 13.18 -5.85 -0.42
N TYR A 96 12.57 -4.75 0.03
CA TYR A 96 11.19 -4.76 0.48
C TYR A 96 10.19 -4.99 -0.67
N LEU A 97 10.52 -4.50 -1.86
CA LEU A 97 9.79 -4.79 -3.09
C LEU A 97 9.77 -6.30 -3.34
N ASP A 98 10.92 -6.97 -3.29
CA ASP A 98 11.03 -8.42 -3.49
C ASP A 98 10.27 -9.20 -2.42
N ILE A 99 10.37 -8.80 -1.14
CA ILE A 99 9.60 -9.39 -0.04
C ILE A 99 8.08 -9.30 -0.32
N CYS A 100 7.61 -8.15 -0.78
CA CYS A 100 6.21 -7.96 -1.13
C CYS A 100 5.81 -8.77 -2.38
N PHE A 101 6.66 -8.80 -3.40
CA PHE A 101 6.45 -9.59 -4.61
C PHE A 101 6.31 -11.08 -4.30
N TYR A 102 7.24 -11.66 -3.53
CA TYR A 102 7.17 -13.08 -3.18
C TYR A 102 5.95 -13.41 -2.32
N ASN A 103 5.50 -12.48 -1.48
CA ASN A 103 4.24 -12.66 -0.74
C ASN A 103 3.01 -12.66 -1.66
N LEU A 104 2.99 -11.82 -2.70
CA LEU A 104 1.95 -11.85 -3.74
C LEU A 104 2.01 -13.15 -4.57
N LYS A 105 3.22 -13.59 -4.94
CA LYS A 105 3.44 -14.87 -5.63
C LYS A 105 2.92 -16.06 -4.83
N GLU A 106 3.19 -16.11 -3.53
CA GLU A 106 2.64 -17.15 -2.65
C GLU A 106 1.11 -17.13 -2.68
N LYS A 107 0.49 -15.95 -2.50
CA LYS A 107 -0.98 -15.81 -2.55
C LYS A 107 -1.57 -16.31 -3.87
N PHE A 108 -0.92 -15.99 -4.99
CA PHE A 108 -1.33 -16.46 -6.31
C PHE A 108 -1.24 -18.00 -6.40
N ILE A 109 -0.09 -18.59 -6.07
CA ILE A 109 0.13 -20.05 -6.14
C ILE A 109 -0.82 -20.83 -5.21
N ARG A 110 -1.17 -20.24 -4.05
CA ARG A 110 -2.13 -20.82 -3.11
C ARG A 110 -3.60 -20.66 -3.54
N GLY A 111 -3.86 -20.06 -4.69
CA GLY A 111 -5.20 -19.92 -5.26
C GLY A 111 -6.04 -18.83 -4.61
N GLN A 112 -5.45 -17.68 -4.28
CA GLN A 112 -6.23 -16.50 -3.87
C GLN A 112 -7.27 -16.17 -4.95
N LYS A 113 -8.56 -16.32 -4.61
CA LYS A 113 -9.68 -16.36 -5.56
C LYS A 113 -9.84 -15.12 -6.44
N ASP A 114 -9.43 -13.95 -5.96
CA ASP A 114 -9.57 -12.66 -6.64
C ASP A 114 -8.25 -12.18 -7.26
N TYR A 115 -7.28 -13.07 -7.40
CA TYR A 115 -6.01 -12.76 -8.04
C TYR A 115 -6.01 -13.26 -9.49
N GLU A 116 -6.55 -12.43 -10.37
CA GLU A 116 -6.61 -12.69 -11.81
C GLU A 116 -5.21 -12.95 -12.41
N GLU A 117 -5.11 -13.94 -13.29
CA GLU A 117 -3.85 -14.35 -13.92
C GLU A 117 -3.18 -13.19 -14.68
N ASP A 118 -3.97 -12.39 -15.42
CA ASP A 118 -3.46 -11.24 -16.16
C ASP A 118 -2.83 -10.18 -15.25
N LEU A 119 -3.42 -9.96 -14.07
CA LEU A 119 -2.88 -9.00 -13.09
C LEU A 119 -1.56 -9.52 -12.52
N TYR A 120 -1.48 -10.82 -12.22
CA TYR A 120 -0.25 -11.44 -11.75
C TYR A 120 0.84 -11.45 -12.83
N HIS A 121 0.49 -11.68 -14.10
CA HIS A 121 1.44 -11.58 -15.21
C HIS A 121 1.97 -10.16 -15.38
N GLN A 122 1.13 -9.13 -15.18
CA GLN A 122 1.57 -7.73 -15.18
C GLN A 122 2.54 -7.45 -14.02
N LEU A 123 2.28 -7.99 -12.83
CA LEU A 123 3.22 -7.91 -11.70
C LEU A 123 4.58 -8.54 -12.06
N CYS A 124 4.58 -9.76 -12.61
CA CYS A 124 5.82 -10.43 -13.01
C CYS A 124 6.61 -9.63 -14.04
N LYS A 125 5.93 -9.06 -15.06
CA LYS A 125 6.57 -8.18 -16.04
C LYS A 125 7.17 -6.93 -15.40
N PHE A 126 6.43 -6.29 -14.48
CA PHE A 126 6.91 -5.12 -13.76
C PHE A 126 8.18 -5.43 -12.96
N VAL A 127 8.17 -6.50 -12.17
CA VAL A 127 9.34 -6.87 -11.35
C VAL A 127 10.53 -7.25 -12.25
N ASN A 128 10.33 -8.06 -13.29
CA ASN A 128 11.39 -8.48 -14.20
C ASN A 128 11.98 -7.36 -15.07
N SER A 129 11.27 -6.23 -15.24
CA SER A 129 11.79 -5.08 -16.00
C SER A 129 12.55 -4.08 -15.13
N ASN A 130 12.45 -4.21 -13.80
CA ASN A 130 13.14 -3.36 -12.82
C ASN A 130 14.34 -4.07 -12.16
N HIS A 131 14.60 -5.33 -12.54
CA HIS A 131 15.81 -6.11 -12.25
C HIS A 131 16.68 -6.16 -13.52
#